data_AF-A0A516TMN5-F1
#
_entry.id   AF-A0A516TMN5-F1
#
_cell.length_a   1.000
_cell.length_b   1.000
_cell.length_c   1.000
_cell.angle_alpha   90.00
_cell.angle_beta   90.00
_cell.angle_gamma   90.00
#
_symmetry.space_group_name_H-M   'P 1'
#
loop_
_entity.id
_entity.type
_entity.pdbx_description
1 polymer ?
#
loop_
_entity_poly.entity_id
_entity_poly.type
_entity_poly.pdbx_seq_one_letter_code
_entity_poly.pdbx_strand_id
1 'polypeptide(L)'
;MKAISLNDFLDLFGKEENVQKGYPGQTVVKISLNNQALYIVKGGKIVLATHVCTGKGDTTPTGHFKVLDKQQRKRSSSYGFWVKDGKYIPSDISGRPGEGWKYVGYPMPYAVEFLPGYYIHQGYVWPVPRSHGCIRLEWKEAEKLYQLVDIGTPIVIARTQTEDKRIGRRLKQPKSYKKADPPPFLLVSEKAFSPY
;
A
#
# COMPACT_ATOMS: atom_id res chain seq x y z
N MET A 1 -0.69 15.46 -9.26
CA MET A 1 -0.48 15.88 -7.85
C MET A 1 0.85 15.34 -7.37
N LYS A 2 1.58 16.10 -6.54
CA LYS A 2 2.89 15.74 -6.00
C LYS A 2 2.79 15.58 -4.48
N ALA A 3 3.84 15.05 -3.84
CA ALA A 3 3.95 15.01 -2.38
C ALA A 3 3.68 16.40 -1.77
N ILE A 4 3.20 16.43 -0.53
CA ILE A 4 3.04 17.65 0.25
C ILE A 4 4.45 18.26 0.44
N SER A 5 4.58 19.58 0.32
CA SER A 5 5.87 20.24 0.54
C SER A 5 6.31 20.00 1.99
N LEU A 6 7.62 20.03 2.26
CA LEU A 6 8.10 19.84 3.63
C LEU A 6 7.51 20.92 4.55
N ASN A 7 7.49 22.18 4.13
CA ASN A 7 6.93 23.27 4.94
C ASN A 7 5.45 23.04 5.25
N ASP A 8 4.61 22.76 4.24
CA ASP A 8 3.18 22.50 4.49
C ASP A 8 2.97 21.27 5.39
N PHE A 9 3.83 20.26 5.25
CA PHE A 9 3.77 19.07 6.08
C PHE A 9 4.16 19.39 7.54
N LEU A 10 5.18 20.22 7.74
CA LEU A 10 5.59 20.69 9.06
C LEU A 10 4.56 21.65 9.68
N ASP A 11 3.84 22.41 8.87
CA ASP A 11 2.74 23.26 9.36
C ASP A 11 1.54 22.41 9.83
N LEU A 12 1.24 21.32 9.11
CA LEU A 12 0.17 20.40 9.46
C LEU A 12 0.49 19.51 10.66
N PHE A 13 1.74 19.06 10.78
CA PHE A 13 2.11 17.99 11.71
C PHE A 13 3.24 18.39 12.68
N GLY A 14 3.71 19.63 12.64
CA GLY A 14 4.81 20.14 13.43
C GLY A 14 6.19 19.62 12.99
N LYS A 15 7.21 19.87 13.81
CA LYS A 15 8.62 19.59 13.47
C LYS A 15 8.87 18.14 13.05
N GLU A 16 9.80 17.95 12.10
CA GLU A 16 10.14 16.64 11.53
C GLU A 16 10.58 15.63 12.61
N GLU A 17 11.37 16.07 13.58
CA GLU A 17 11.79 15.27 14.73
C GLU A 17 10.62 14.64 15.50
N ASN A 18 9.49 15.34 15.55
CA ASN A 18 8.30 14.89 16.25
C ASN A 18 7.45 13.97 15.37
N VAL A 19 7.45 14.15 14.05
CA VAL A 19 6.88 13.17 13.10
C VAL A 19 7.69 11.87 13.14
N GLN A 20 9.01 11.96 13.23
CA GLN A 20 9.90 10.81 13.34
C GLN A 20 9.69 10.04 14.65
N LYS A 21 9.39 10.74 15.75
CA LYS A 21 9.09 10.14 17.06
C LYS A 21 7.62 9.75 17.20
N GLY A 22 6.69 10.39 16.50
CA GLY A 22 5.26 10.39 16.80
C GLY A 22 4.98 11.18 18.10
N TYR A 23 4.17 12.23 18.04
CA TYR A 23 3.70 12.92 19.24
C TYR A 23 2.87 11.98 20.13
N PRO A 24 2.72 12.26 21.43
CA PRO A 24 1.80 11.51 22.29
C PRO A 24 0.43 11.37 21.63
N GLY A 25 -0.01 10.13 21.40
CA GLY A 25 -1.27 9.81 20.74
C GLY A 25 -1.26 9.86 19.20
N GLN A 26 -0.30 10.53 18.56
CA GLN A 26 -0.24 10.63 17.10
C GLN A 26 0.40 9.38 16.47
N THR A 27 -0.26 8.88 15.42
CA THR A 27 0.24 7.81 14.57
C THR A 27 0.95 8.38 13.34
N VAL A 28 2.09 7.82 12.94
CA VAL A 28 2.82 8.14 11.71
C VAL A 28 3.19 6.84 11.01
N VAL A 29 2.94 6.77 9.70
CA VAL A 29 3.40 5.68 8.84
C VAL A 29 4.71 6.07 8.18
N LYS A 30 5.69 5.18 8.22
CA LYS A 30 7.02 5.40 7.63
C LYS A 30 7.36 4.23 6.71
N ILE A 31 7.74 4.53 5.48
CA ILE A 31 8.10 3.53 4.47
C ILE A 31 9.57 3.74 4.08
N SER A 32 10.33 2.64 4.11
CA SER A 32 11.71 2.56 3.64
C SER A 32 11.76 1.77 2.35
N LEU A 33 12.12 2.45 1.24
CA LEU A 33 12.21 1.82 -0.07
C LEU A 33 13.42 0.87 -0.15
N ASN A 34 14.56 1.20 0.44
CA ASN A 34 15.74 0.33 0.36
C ASN A 34 15.60 -0.91 1.24
N ASN A 35 14.94 -0.79 2.41
CA ASN A 35 14.72 -1.93 3.30
C ASN A 35 13.42 -2.70 2.99
N GLN A 36 12.64 -2.24 2.00
CA GLN A 36 11.31 -2.80 1.66
C GLN A 36 10.47 -3.02 2.93
N ALA A 37 10.36 -1.98 3.76
CA ALA A 37 9.73 -2.07 5.07
C ALA A 37 8.78 -0.89 5.33
N LEU A 38 7.74 -1.18 6.11
CA LEU A 38 6.81 -0.21 6.66
C LEU A 38 6.82 -0.30 8.19
N TYR A 39 6.83 0.88 8.81
CA TYR A 39 6.76 1.06 10.25
C TYR A 39 5.56 1.96 10.56
N ILE A 40 4.82 1.62 11.62
CA ILE A 40 3.84 2.53 12.22
C ILE A 40 4.37 2.92 13.60
N VAL A 41 4.57 4.21 13.80
CA VAL A 41 5.02 4.80 15.06
C VAL A 41 3.85 5.53 15.71
N LYS A 42 3.54 5.19 16.95
CA LYS A 42 2.49 5.85 17.75
C LYS A 42 3.07 6.29 19.09
N GLY A 43 3.10 7.60 19.34
CA GLY A 43 3.63 8.16 20.61
C GLY A 43 5.02 7.64 21.01
N GLY A 44 5.99 7.69 20.10
CA GLY A 44 7.35 7.21 20.38
C GLY A 44 7.58 5.72 20.12
N LYS A 45 6.52 4.92 19.99
CA LYS A 45 6.61 3.46 19.99
C LYS A 45 6.24 2.88 18.64
N ILE A 46 7.04 1.92 18.17
CA ILE A 46 6.73 1.16 16.95
C ILE A 46 5.62 0.16 17.30
N VAL A 47 4.46 0.33 16.69
CA VAL A 47 3.27 -0.52 16.91
C VAL A 47 3.04 -1.52 15.77
N LEU A 48 3.65 -1.28 14.61
CA LEU A 48 3.74 -2.23 13.50
C LEU A 48 5.09 -2.08 12.80
N ALA A 49 5.72 -3.20 12.45
CA ALA A 49 6.87 -3.25 11.55
C ALA A 49 6.72 -4.48 10.66
N THR A 50 6.76 -4.29 9.35
CA THR A 50 6.54 -5.37 8.38
C THR A 50 7.27 -5.09 7.07
N HIS A 51 7.55 -6.16 6.32
CA HIS A 51 7.96 -6.00 4.92
C HIS A 51 6.81 -5.51 4.06
N VAL A 52 7.18 -4.80 3.01
CA VAL A 52 6.29 -4.36 1.93
C VAL A 52 6.89 -4.72 0.58
N CYS A 53 6.07 -4.69 -0.46
CA CYS A 53 6.55 -4.68 -1.85
C CYS A 53 6.16 -3.35 -2.49
N THR A 54 7.15 -2.51 -2.79
CA THR A 54 6.92 -1.20 -3.44
C THR A 54 6.99 -1.29 -4.96
N GLY A 55 6.85 -0.14 -5.61
CA GLY A 55 6.94 0.02 -7.06
C GLY A 55 8.35 -0.19 -7.58
N LYS A 56 8.45 -0.81 -8.76
CA LYS A 56 9.70 -1.01 -9.50
C LYS A 56 10.36 0.32 -9.85
N GLY A 57 11.70 0.38 -9.83
CA GLY A 57 12.44 1.62 -10.06
C GLY A 57 12.01 2.72 -9.09
N ASP A 58 11.67 3.88 -9.63
CA ASP A 58 11.24 5.06 -8.84
C ASP A 58 9.73 5.33 -8.96
N THR A 59 8.94 4.28 -9.24
CA THR A 59 7.48 4.43 -9.42
C THR A 59 6.74 4.68 -8.12
N THR A 60 7.22 4.20 -6.96
CA THR A 60 6.68 4.66 -5.67
C THR A 60 7.33 6.00 -5.31
N PRO A 61 6.57 7.09 -5.21
CA PRO A 61 7.14 8.41 -4.98
C PRO A 61 7.65 8.55 -3.54
N THR A 62 8.82 9.17 -3.38
CA THR A 62 9.31 9.61 -2.07
C THR A 62 8.73 10.97 -1.70
N GLY A 63 8.62 11.24 -0.40
CA GLY A 63 8.19 12.53 0.13
C GLY A 63 7.24 12.39 1.31
N HIS A 64 6.54 13.48 1.56
CA HIS A 64 5.60 13.62 2.66
C HIS A 64 4.18 13.54 2.13
N PHE A 65 3.37 12.70 2.76
CA PHE A 65 2.00 12.43 2.37
C PHE A 65 1.12 12.35 3.62
N LYS A 66 -0.17 12.18 3.38
CA LYS A 66 -1.14 11.83 4.41
C LYS A 66 -2.13 10.82 3.83
N VAL A 67 -2.81 10.08 4.69
CA VAL A 67 -3.94 9.27 4.26
C VAL A 67 -5.02 10.18 3.68
N LEU A 68 -5.36 9.98 2.42
CA LEU A 68 -6.38 10.72 1.69
C LEU A 68 -7.74 10.05 1.79
N ASP A 69 -7.77 8.73 1.65
CA ASP A 69 -8.98 7.92 1.67
C ASP A 69 -8.69 6.49 2.13
N LYS A 70 -9.72 5.78 2.57
CA LYS A 70 -9.65 4.40 3.07
C LYS A 70 -10.83 3.58 2.56
N GLN A 71 -10.56 2.56 1.76
CA GLN A 71 -11.57 1.65 1.22
C GLN A 71 -11.22 0.19 1.51
N GLN A 72 -11.98 -0.46 2.41
CA GLN A 72 -11.74 -1.86 2.78
C GLN A 72 -11.89 -2.81 1.59
N ARG A 73 -12.86 -2.54 0.71
CA ARG A 73 -13.18 -3.38 -0.46
C ARG A 73 -12.94 -2.63 -1.77
N LYS A 74 -11.73 -2.12 -1.98
CA LYS A 74 -11.41 -1.34 -3.18
C LYS A 74 -11.19 -2.23 -4.40
N ARG A 75 -11.66 -1.78 -5.56
CA ARG A 75 -11.20 -2.26 -6.87
C ARG A 75 -10.45 -1.14 -7.59
N SER A 76 -9.40 -1.50 -8.32
CA SER A 76 -8.66 -0.56 -9.17
C SER A 76 -9.55 -0.05 -10.30
N SER A 77 -9.47 1.25 -10.59
CA SER A 77 -10.19 1.88 -11.70
C SER A 77 -9.46 1.76 -13.03
N SER A 78 -8.16 1.45 -13.03
CA SER A 78 -7.31 1.47 -14.23
C SER A 78 -6.84 0.09 -14.70
N TYR A 79 -6.65 -0.87 -13.78
CA TYR A 79 -6.20 -2.23 -14.09
C TYR A 79 -7.14 -3.29 -13.49
N GLY A 80 -7.41 -4.36 -14.24
CA GLY A 80 -8.36 -5.37 -13.83
C GLY A 80 -8.53 -6.45 -14.89
N PHE A 81 -9.76 -6.90 -15.07
CA PHE A 81 -10.12 -7.99 -15.96
C PHE A 81 -11.31 -7.59 -16.82
N TRP A 82 -11.23 -7.88 -18.11
CA TRP A 82 -12.40 -8.01 -18.97
C TRP A 82 -12.97 -9.41 -18.81
N VAL A 83 -14.26 -9.50 -18.54
CA VAL A 83 -14.97 -10.74 -18.22
C VAL A 83 -16.11 -10.97 -19.21
N LYS A 84 -16.17 -12.18 -19.77
CA LYS A 84 -17.26 -12.66 -20.64
C LYS A 84 -17.29 -14.18 -20.67
N ASP A 85 -18.44 -14.80 -20.41
CA ASP A 85 -18.66 -16.26 -20.56
C ASP A 85 -17.57 -17.14 -19.93
N GLY A 86 -17.17 -16.83 -18.68
CA GLY A 86 -16.12 -17.57 -17.95
C GLY A 86 -14.69 -17.30 -18.43
N LYS A 87 -14.48 -16.37 -19.38
CA LYS A 87 -13.16 -15.89 -19.80
C LYS A 87 -12.79 -14.63 -19.04
N TYR A 88 -11.51 -14.52 -18.70
CA TYR A 88 -10.94 -13.40 -17.93
C TYR A 88 -9.67 -12.92 -18.63
N ILE A 89 -9.69 -11.69 -19.16
CA ILE A 89 -8.53 -11.08 -19.83
C ILE A 89 -7.97 -9.98 -18.93
N PRO A 90 -6.78 -10.16 -18.32
CA PRO A 90 -6.16 -9.10 -17.55
C PRO A 90 -5.76 -7.95 -18.49
N SER A 91 -6.19 -6.74 -18.18
CA SER A 91 -5.90 -5.57 -19.00
C SER A 91 -6.09 -4.27 -18.23
N ASP A 92 -5.54 -3.20 -18.80
CA ASP A 92 -5.97 -1.86 -18.45
C ASP A 92 -7.39 -1.60 -18.98
N ILE A 93 -8.09 -0.65 -18.37
CA ILE A 93 -9.48 -0.32 -18.72
C ILE A 93 -9.65 0.16 -20.18
N SER A 94 -8.58 0.63 -20.84
CA SER A 94 -8.63 1.00 -22.26
C SER A 94 -8.59 -0.21 -23.21
N GLY A 95 -8.15 -1.38 -22.75
CA GLY A 95 -7.95 -2.57 -23.57
C GLY A 95 -9.21 -3.40 -23.84
N ARG A 96 -10.36 -2.76 -24.11
CA ARG A 96 -11.64 -3.45 -24.30
C ARG A 96 -11.56 -4.46 -25.48
N PRO A 97 -11.81 -5.76 -25.26
CA PRO A 97 -11.68 -6.77 -26.34
C PRO A 97 -12.81 -6.75 -27.38
N GLY A 98 -13.92 -6.04 -27.11
CA GLY A 98 -15.07 -5.95 -28.00
C GLY A 98 -16.40 -5.84 -27.26
N GLU A 99 -17.48 -6.10 -27.98
CA GLU A 99 -18.84 -6.03 -27.45
C GLU A 99 -19.17 -7.19 -26.46
N GLY A 100 -19.99 -6.88 -25.46
CA GLY A 100 -20.43 -7.84 -24.44
C GLY A 100 -19.41 -8.17 -23.35
N TRP A 101 -18.21 -7.58 -23.38
CA TRP A 101 -17.23 -7.70 -22.29
C TRP A 101 -17.53 -6.70 -21.16
N LYS A 102 -17.49 -7.17 -19.91
CA LYS A 102 -17.63 -6.34 -18.71
C LYS A 102 -16.27 -6.15 -18.04
N TYR A 103 -15.94 -4.92 -17.67
CA TYR A 103 -14.73 -4.64 -16.91
C TYR A 103 -14.95 -4.84 -15.40
N VAL A 104 -14.01 -5.51 -14.74
CA VAL A 104 -13.96 -5.67 -13.29
C VAL A 104 -12.55 -5.31 -12.79
N GLY A 105 -12.44 -4.26 -12.00
CA GLY A 105 -11.16 -3.80 -11.45
C GLY A 105 -10.47 -4.83 -10.56
N TYR A 106 -9.13 -4.81 -10.57
CA TYR A 106 -8.31 -5.68 -9.73
C TYR A 106 -8.60 -5.39 -8.24
N PRO A 107 -8.84 -6.41 -7.42
CA PRO A 107 -9.17 -6.24 -6.00
C PRO A 107 -7.94 -5.73 -5.23
N MET A 108 -8.15 -4.71 -4.40
CA MET A 108 -7.15 -4.12 -3.51
C MET A 108 -7.73 -4.06 -2.08
N PRO A 109 -7.80 -5.19 -1.35
CA PRO A 109 -8.35 -5.20 0.00
C PRO A 109 -7.57 -4.27 0.93
N TYR A 110 -8.29 -3.64 1.87
CA TYR A 110 -7.72 -2.71 2.86
C TYR A 110 -6.91 -1.56 2.23
N ALA A 111 -7.43 -0.96 1.15
CA ALA A 111 -6.74 0.11 0.45
C ALA A 111 -6.74 1.42 1.25
N VAL A 112 -5.56 2.00 1.40
CA VAL A 112 -5.30 3.32 1.99
C VAL A 112 -4.64 4.19 0.93
N GLU A 113 -5.34 5.22 0.47
CA GLU A 113 -4.83 6.15 -0.54
C GLU A 113 -3.91 7.19 0.11
N PHE A 114 -2.74 7.43 -0.46
CA PHE A 114 -1.80 8.46 0.04
C PHE A 114 -1.43 9.51 -1.02
N LEU A 115 -1.70 9.18 -2.27
CA LEU A 115 -1.60 10.05 -3.44
C LEU A 115 -2.65 9.55 -4.44
N PRO A 116 -3.33 10.39 -5.23
CA PRO A 116 -4.34 9.94 -6.17
C PRO A 116 -3.84 8.82 -7.09
N GLY A 117 -4.49 7.66 -7.02
CA GLY A 117 -4.10 6.46 -7.78
C GLY A 117 -2.98 5.62 -7.16
N TYR A 118 -2.48 5.99 -5.97
CA TYR A 118 -1.46 5.26 -5.21
C TYR A 118 -2.00 4.83 -3.86
N TYR A 119 -1.92 3.53 -3.61
CA TYR A 119 -2.49 2.90 -2.44
C TYR A 119 -1.46 2.07 -1.70
N ILE A 120 -1.56 2.05 -0.37
CA ILE A 120 -1.07 0.95 0.45
C ILE A 120 -2.23 -0.04 0.57
N HIS A 121 -2.04 -1.31 0.19
CA HIS A 121 -3.13 -2.29 0.19
C HIS A 121 -2.61 -3.73 0.32
N GLN A 122 -3.53 -4.67 0.53
CA GLN A 122 -3.19 -6.09 0.55
C GLN A 122 -2.71 -6.56 -0.82
N GLY A 123 -1.64 -7.36 -0.85
CA GLY A 123 -1.15 -8.07 -2.04
C GLY A 123 0.10 -8.89 -1.73
N TYR A 124 0.61 -9.63 -2.73
CA TYR A 124 1.81 -10.44 -2.52
C TYR A 124 3.04 -9.55 -2.27
N VAL A 125 3.79 -9.91 -1.23
CA VAL A 125 4.97 -9.19 -0.76
C VAL A 125 6.23 -9.88 -1.26
N TRP A 126 6.74 -9.37 -2.37
CA TRP A 126 8.02 -9.78 -2.94
C TRP A 126 9.19 -9.20 -2.13
N PRO A 127 10.35 -9.87 -2.10
CA PRO A 127 11.55 -9.35 -1.44
C PRO A 127 12.19 -8.17 -2.19
N VAL A 128 11.70 -7.88 -3.40
CA VAL A 128 12.18 -6.81 -4.26
C VAL A 128 10.98 -5.99 -4.78
N PRO A 129 11.19 -4.71 -5.13
CA PRO A 129 10.13 -3.89 -5.69
C PRO A 129 9.54 -4.50 -6.97
N ARG A 130 8.21 -4.63 -7.04
CA ARG A 130 7.52 -5.32 -8.15
C ARG A 130 6.15 -4.73 -8.51
N SER A 131 5.67 -3.72 -7.80
CA SER A 131 4.40 -3.07 -8.16
C SER A 131 4.59 -1.98 -9.22
N HIS A 132 3.50 -1.33 -9.63
CA HIS A 132 3.51 -0.14 -10.50
C HIS A 132 3.53 1.19 -9.71
N GLY A 133 3.71 1.14 -8.39
CA GLY A 133 3.76 2.34 -7.53
C GLY A 133 3.04 2.15 -6.20
N CYS A 134 1.97 1.33 -6.17
CA CYS A 134 1.29 0.95 -4.93
C CYS A 134 2.20 0.15 -3.99
N ILE A 135 1.90 0.17 -2.70
CA ILE A 135 2.70 -0.50 -1.68
C ILE A 135 1.88 -1.69 -1.16
N ARG A 136 2.41 -2.90 -1.37
CA ARG A 136 1.70 -4.14 -1.01
C ARG A 136 2.10 -4.64 0.36
N LEU A 137 1.11 -5.10 1.11
CA LEU A 137 1.23 -5.73 2.43
C LEU A 137 0.60 -7.12 2.41
N GLU A 138 1.10 -8.00 3.28
CA GLU A 138 0.41 -9.24 3.61
C GLU A 138 -0.98 -8.96 4.21
N TRP A 139 -1.87 -9.95 4.16
CA TRP A 139 -3.28 -9.76 4.54
C TRP A 139 -3.46 -9.18 5.94
N LYS A 140 -2.85 -9.80 6.94
CA LYS A 140 -3.00 -9.40 8.35
C LYS A 140 -2.39 -8.02 8.61
N GLU A 141 -1.31 -7.70 7.90
CA GLU A 141 -0.57 -6.46 8.02
C GLU A 141 -1.30 -5.29 7.34
N ALA A 142 -1.95 -5.54 6.20
CA ALA A 142 -2.83 -4.58 5.54
C ALA A 142 -4.05 -4.25 6.39
N GLU A 143 -4.69 -5.26 6.99
CA GLU A 143 -5.81 -5.08 7.92
C GLU A 143 -5.41 -4.28 9.16
N LYS A 144 -4.26 -4.62 9.78
CA LYS A 144 -3.72 -3.87 10.92
C LYS A 144 -3.41 -2.41 10.55
N LEU A 145 -2.74 -2.18 9.43
CA LEU A 145 -2.47 -0.81 8.96
C LEU A 145 -3.79 -0.05 8.77
N TYR A 146 -4.78 -0.66 8.10
CA TYR A 146 -6.07 -0.04 7.88
C TYR A 146 -6.79 0.33 9.18
N GLN A 147 -6.65 -0.46 10.25
CA GLN A 147 -7.23 -0.15 11.57
C GLN A 147 -6.43 0.91 12.35
N LEU A 148 -5.11 0.97 12.15
CA LEU A 148 -4.22 1.84 12.92
C LEU A 148 -4.13 3.28 12.40
N VAL A 149 -4.55 3.52 11.16
CA VAL A 149 -4.46 4.83 10.50
C VAL A 149 -5.85 5.41 10.25
N ASP A 150 -5.99 6.71 10.41
CA ASP A 150 -7.17 7.50 10.04
C ASP A 150 -6.88 8.40 8.84
N ILE A 151 -7.92 8.91 8.18
CA ILE A 151 -7.76 9.97 7.17
C ILE A 151 -7.01 11.14 7.81
N GLY A 152 -6.00 11.65 7.11
CA GLY A 152 -5.08 12.67 7.62
C GLY A 152 -3.85 12.13 8.35
N THR A 153 -3.75 10.82 8.63
CA THR A 153 -2.55 10.23 9.25
C THR A 153 -1.31 10.51 8.39
N PRO A 154 -0.23 11.08 8.95
CA PRO A 154 1.01 11.35 8.22
C PRO A 154 1.65 10.07 7.67
N ILE A 155 2.17 10.17 6.46
CA ILE A 155 2.93 9.12 5.79
C ILE A 155 4.23 9.71 5.26
N VAL A 156 5.37 9.13 5.65
CA VAL A 156 6.70 9.52 5.17
C VAL A 156 7.28 8.38 4.34
N ILE A 157 7.56 8.64 3.06
CA ILE A 157 8.17 7.67 2.15
C ILE A 157 9.58 8.14 1.80
N ALA A 158 10.59 7.36 2.17
CA ALA A 158 11.98 7.72 1.94
C ALA A 158 12.79 6.50 1.49
N ARG A 159 14.01 6.74 0.99
CA ARG A 159 14.94 5.66 0.63
C ARG A 159 15.30 4.81 1.85
N THR A 160 15.50 5.44 2.99
CA THR A 160 15.77 4.78 4.27
C THR A 160 14.98 5.44 5.39
N GLN A 161 14.76 4.69 6.46
CA GLN A 161 14.14 5.17 7.69
C GLN A 161 15.05 4.88 8.89
N THR A 162 14.91 5.64 9.96
CA THR A 162 15.72 5.45 11.18
C THR A 162 15.50 4.08 11.81
N GLU A 163 14.30 3.51 11.66
CA GLU A 163 13.90 2.19 12.15
C GLU A 163 14.62 1.03 11.45
N ASP A 164 15.15 1.25 10.25
CA ASP A 164 15.88 0.22 9.48
C ASP A 164 17.03 -0.37 10.29
N LYS A 165 17.76 0.50 11.01
CA LYS A 165 18.92 0.11 11.83
C LYS A 165 18.55 -0.71 13.07
N ARG A 166 17.33 -0.55 13.59
CA ARG A 166 16.90 -1.15 14.87
C ARG A 166 16.06 -2.41 14.66
N ILE A 167 15.02 -2.30 13.83
CA ILE A 167 14.01 -3.34 13.63
C ILE A 167 14.03 -3.87 12.20
N GLY A 168 14.24 -3.00 11.20
CA GLY A 168 14.13 -3.37 9.78
C GLY A 168 14.99 -4.57 9.38
N ARG A 169 16.24 -4.62 9.84
CA ARG A 169 17.17 -5.75 9.58
C ARG A 169 16.74 -7.09 10.17
N ARG A 170 15.80 -7.09 11.13
CA ARG A 170 15.33 -8.29 11.83
C ARG A 170 13.97 -8.77 11.34
N LEU A 171 13.34 -8.04 10.41
CA LEU A 171 12.07 -8.44 9.83
C LEU A 171 12.24 -9.76 9.08
N LYS A 172 11.27 -10.66 9.26
CA LYS A 172 11.23 -11.92 8.53
C LYS A 172 10.47 -11.70 7.23
N GLN A 173 11.13 -11.95 6.10
CA GLN A 173 10.51 -11.84 4.78
C GLN A 173 9.26 -12.74 4.70
N PRO A 174 8.08 -12.17 4.38
CA PRO A 174 6.88 -12.95 4.11
C PRO A 174 7.05 -13.82 2.87
N LYS A 175 6.32 -14.94 2.83
CA LYS A 175 6.42 -15.95 1.76
C LYS A 175 5.24 -15.93 0.78
N SER A 176 4.32 -14.96 0.83
CA SER A 176 3.19 -14.90 -0.13
C SER A 176 3.64 -14.89 -1.58
N TYR A 177 4.78 -14.28 -1.90
CA TYR A 177 5.33 -14.25 -3.25
C TYR A 177 5.65 -15.64 -3.83
N LYS A 178 5.71 -16.69 -3.01
CA LYS A 178 5.91 -18.07 -3.45
C LYS A 178 4.60 -18.81 -3.75
N LYS A 179 3.46 -18.25 -3.36
CA LYS A 179 2.15 -18.84 -3.65
C LYS A 179 1.82 -18.62 -5.12
N ALA A 180 1.05 -19.53 -5.69
CA ALA A 180 0.45 -19.31 -7.02
C ALA A 180 -0.47 -18.10 -6.98
N ASP A 181 -0.61 -17.42 -8.12
CA ASP A 181 -1.60 -16.35 -8.24
C ASP A 181 -3.02 -16.94 -8.09
N PRO A 182 -3.95 -16.22 -7.43
CA PRO A 182 -5.32 -16.68 -7.31
C PRO A 182 -5.96 -16.76 -8.69
N PRO A 183 -6.82 -17.77 -8.93
CA PRO A 183 -7.49 -17.88 -10.21
C PRO A 183 -8.37 -16.64 -10.46
N PRO A 184 -8.45 -16.14 -11.71
CA PRO A 184 -9.16 -14.90 -12.02
C PRO A 184 -10.62 -14.85 -11.57
N PHE A 185 -11.33 -15.98 -11.59
CA PHE A 185 -12.73 -16.04 -11.12
C PHE A 185 -12.88 -15.62 -9.66
N LEU A 186 -11.88 -15.89 -8.80
CA LEU A 186 -11.88 -15.40 -7.42
C LEU A 186 -11.62 -13.90 -7.38
N LEU A 187 -10.64 -13.42 -8.15
CA LEU A 187 -10.23 -12.01 -8.18
C LEU A 187 -11.34 -11.06 -8.65
N VAL A 188 -12.20 -11.51 -9.56
CA VAL A 188 -13.36 -10.72 -10.04
C VAL A 188 -14.60 -10.83 -9.14
N SER A 189 -14.55 -11.66 -8.11
CA SER A 189 -15.68 -11.90 -7.19
C SER A 189 -15.48 -11.22 -5.84
N GLU A 190 -16.49 -11.28 -4.97
CA GLU A 190 -16.41 -10.79 -3.60
C GLU A 190 -15.49 -11.63 -2.69
N LYS A 191 -15.13 -12.85 -3.12
CA LYS A 191 -14.16 -13.71 -2.41
C LYS A 191 -12.75 -13.12 -2.41
N ALA A 192 -12.42 -12.24 -3.35
CA ALA A 192 -11.15 -11.53 -3.38
C ALA A 192 -10.89 -10.67 -2.14
N PHE A 193 -11.94 -10.31 -1.40
CA PHE A 193 -11.89 -9.53 -0.16
C PHE A 193 -12.00 -10.40 1.09
N SER A 194 -11.57 -11.66 1.01
CA SER A 194 -11.42 -12.57 2.14
C SER A 194 -10.07 -13.30 2.06
N PRO A 195 -9.47 -13.70 3.19
CA PRO A 195 -8.23 -14.47 3.17
C PRO A 195 -8.42 -15.81 2.44
N TYR A 196 -7.41 -16.25 1.70
CA TYR A 196 -7.33 -17.54 1.02
C TYR A 196 -5.91 -18.15 1.09
#